data_AF-A0A6A3LT01-F1
#
_entry.id   AF-A0A6A3LT01-F1
#
_cell.length_a   1.000
_cell.length_b   1.000
_cell.length_c   1.000
_cell.angle_alpha   90.00
_cell.angle_beta   90.00
_cell.angle_gamma   90.00
#
_symmetry.space_group_name_H-M   'P 1'
#
loop_
_entity.id
_entity.type
_entity.pdbx_description
1 polymer ?
#
loop_
_entity_poly.entity_id
_entity_poly.type
_entity_poly.pdbx_seq_one_letter_code
_entity_poly.pdbx_strand_id
1 'polypeptide(L)'
;MPLPGARSVKAVIDALQIFVYNIEISLSEVVGDITVRENDDAKPGSPVAQHRLVATIGDMVQTDTNNVAFAEYRPAGPPGSGEHELGLMICDAVDEDELFPYRPQTRVRQDMTQITMIATHHTGTGEPMIVMTRWWCLRIRKSDIYVSPFVVERIRNGVEKVGEAMLATARRAAAAGSTSM
;
A
#
# COMPACT_ATOMS: atom_id res chain seq x y z
N MET A 1 -13.44 -6.36 1.61
CA MET A 1 -13.91 -5.71 0.36
C MET A 1 -13.98 -6.77 -0.73
N PRO A 2 -15.18 -7.20 -1.15
CA PRO A 2 -15.32 -8.21 -2.20
C PRO A 2 -14.75 -7.73 -3.54
N LEU A 3 -14.18 -8.66 -4.32
CA LEU A 3 -13.71 -8.43 -5.68
C LEU A 3 -14.52 -9.31 -6.66
N PRO A 4 -15.72 -8.88 -7.08
CA PRO A 4 -16.56 -9.65 -8.00
C PRO A 4 -15.85 -9.95 -9.32
N GLY A 5 -15.98 -11.17 -9.82
CA GLY A 5 -15.37 -11.61 -11.08
C GLY A 5 -13.87 -11.95 -10.99
N ALA A 6 -13.23 -11.73 -9.84
CA ALA A 6 -11.85 -12.12 -9.61
C ALA A 6 -11.70 -13.65 -9.64
N ARG A 7 -10.70 -14.15 -10.37
CA ARG A 7 -10.41 -15.59 -10.50
C ARG A 7 -9.06 -16.02 -9.95
N SER A 8 -8.20 -15.08 -9.56
CA SER A 8 -6.83 -15.38 -9.11
C SER A 8 -6.41 -14.41 -8.02
N VAL A 9 -6.07 -14.94 -6.84
CA VAL A 9 -5.45 -14.15 -5.75
C VAL A 9 -4.08 -13.67 -6.21
N LYS A 10 -3.31 -14.53 -6.87
CA LYS A 10 -2.00 -14.18 -7.45
C LYS A 10 -2.07 -12.95 -8.36
N ALA A 11 -2.98 -12.93 -9.33
CA ALA A 11 -3.09 -11.80 -10.27
C ALA A 11 -3.39 -10.48 -9.56
N VAL A 12 -4.22 -10.51 -8.52
CA VAL A 12 -4.52 -9.34 -7.69
C VAL A 12 -3.28 -8.88 -6.92
N ILE A 13 -2.55 -9.81 -6.29
CA ILE A 13 -1.31 -9.48 -5.56
C ILE A 13 -0.24 -8.93 -6.48
N ASP A 14 0.01 -9.55 -7.62
CA ASP A 14 1.03 -9.10 -8.57
C ASP A 14 0.74 -7.65 -9.01
N ALA A 15 -0.54 -7.31 -9.26
CA ALA A 15 -0.94 -5.95 -9.60
C ALA A 15 -0.75 -4.95 -8.45
N LEU A 16 -1.05 -5.36 -7.21
CA LEU A 16 -0.84 -4.52 -6.02
C LEU A 16 0.64 -4.33 -5.70
N GLN A 17 1.48 -5.33 -5.95
CA GLN A 17 2.93 -5.20 -5.83
C GLN A 17 3.48 -4.19 -6.85
N ILE A 18 2.98 -4.18 -8.09
CA ILE A 18 3.36 -3.17 -9.10
C ILE A 18 2.94 -1.77 -8.65
N PHE A 19 1.75 -1.63 -8.06
CA PHE A 19 1.28 -0.37 -7.50
C PHE A 19 2.22 0.14 -6.40
N VAL A 20 2.58 -0.71 -5.43
CA VAL A 20 3.49 -0.34 -4.33
C VAL A 20 4.92 -0.09 -4.83
N TYR A 21 5.37 -0.87 -5.82
CA TYR A 21 6.67 -0.66 -6.44
C TYR A 21 6.82 0.75 -7.04
N ASN A 22 5.72 1.35 -7.54
CA ASN A 22 5.67 2.72 -8.08
C ASN A 22 4.86 3.68 -7.16
N ILE A 23 4.98 3.51 -5.84
CA ILE A 23 4.11 4.21 -4.89
C ILE A 23 4.24 5.74 -4.97
N GLU A 24 5.41 6.31 -5.27
CA GLU A 24 5.61 7.77 -5.43
C GLU A 24 4.81 8.34 -6.60
N ILE A 25 4.76 7.62 -7.72
CA ILE A 25 3.94 8.00 -8.88
C ILE A 25 2.46 7.88 -8.49
N SER A 26 2.08 6.75 -7.90
CA SER A 26 0.70 6.50 -7.48
C SER A 26 0.20 7.54 -6.48
N LEU A 27 1.01 7.90 -5.48
CA LEU A 27 0.70 8.95 -4.50
C LEU A 27 0.54 10.30 -5.19
N SER A 28 1.45 10.65 -6.10
CA SER A 28 1.42 11.92 -6.82
C SER A 28 0.18 12.06 -7.69
N GLU A 29 -0.15 11.03 -8.47
CA GLU A 29 -1.32 11.02 -9.37
C GLU A 29 -2.64 11.06 -8.60
N VAL A 30 -2.74 10.32 -7.50
CA VAL A 30 -3.99 10.13 -6.75
C VAL A 30 -4.27 11.29 -5.80
N VAL A 31 -3.24 11.77 -5.10
CA VAL A 31 -3.39 12.86 -4.11
C VAL A 31 -3.34 14.22 -4.80
N GLY A 32 -2.51 14.36 -5.84
CA GLY A 32 -2.23 15.61 -6.55
C GLY A 32 -1.08 16.43 -5.96
N ASP A 33 -0.45 15.94 -4.89
CA ASP A 33 0.75 16.51 -4.29
C ASP A 33 1.98 15.75 -4.78
N ILE A 34 3.05 16.47 -5.17
CA ILE A 34 4.26 15.82 -5.69
C ILE A 34 4.91 14.99 -4.58
N THR A 35 5.11 13.70 -4.85
CA THR A 35 5.84 12.77 -4.01
C THR A 35 7.11 12.29 -4.73
N VAL A 36 8.25 12.35 -4.04
CA VAL A 36 9.55 11.93 -4.54
C VAL A 36 10.06 10.77 -3.70
N ARG A 37 10.63 9.75 -4.35
CA ARG A 37 11.38 8.69 -3.69
C ARG A 37 12.86 9.06 -3.62
N GLU A 38 13.45 9.06 -2.42
CA GLU A 38 14.84 9.48 -2.19
C GLU A 38 15.85 8.31 -2.12
N ASN A 39 15.41 7.06 -2.24
CA ASN A 39 16.27 5.86 -2.27
C ASN A 39 16.04 5.02 -3.54
N ASP A 40 17.00 4.12 -3.83
CA ASP A 40 17.01 3.23 -5.00
C ASP A 40 16.92 1.73 -4.62
N ASP A 41 16.31 1.43 -3.46
CA ASP A 41 16.29 0.06 -2.92
C ASP A 41 15.20 -0.82 -3.50
N ALA A 42 14.12 -0.21 -4.00
CA ALA A 42 12.99 -0.96 -4.56
C ALA A 42 13.41 -1.61 -5.89
N LYS A 43 13.41 -2.94 -5.93
CA LYS A 43 13.77 -3.71 -7.13
C LYS A 43 12.53 -4.41 -7.71
N PRO A 44 12.29 -4.36 -9.02
CA PRO A 44 11.19 -5.10 -9.65
C PRO A 44 11.27 -6.59 -9.30
N GLY A 45 10.14 -7.18 -8.89
CA GLY A 45 10.06 -8.59 -8.52
C GLY A 45 10.64 -8.95 -7.14
N SER A 46 11.22 -7.99 -6.41
CA SER A 46 11.60 -8.22 -5.01
C SER A 46 10.36 -8.24 -4.12
N PRO A 47 10.21 -9.25 -3.24
CA PRO A 47 9.14 -9.25 -2.25
C PRO A 47 9.37 -8.24 -1.12
N VAL A 48 10.54 -7.60 -1.06
CA VAL A 48 10.90 -6.62 -0.04
C VAL A 48 11.44 -5.35 -0.70
N ALA A 49 10.97 -4.18 -0.24
CA ALA A 49 11.47 -2.88 -0.69
C ALA A 49 11.37 -1.86 0.44
N GLN A 50 12.39 -1.02 0.59
CA GLN A 50 12.28 0.19 1.41
C GLN A 50 11.83 1.36 0.52
N HIS A 51 10.91 2.16 1.02
CA HIS A 51 10.41 3.36 0.36
C HIS A 51 10.69 4.60 1.23
N ARG A 52 11.60 5.45 0.76
CA ARG A 52 11.90 6.77 1.33
C ARG A 52 11.12 7.84 0.57
N LEU A 53 9.97 8.24 1.08
CA LEU A 53 9.03 9.11 0.36
C LEU A 53 8.96 10.50 1.00
N VAL A 54 9.09 11.52 0.16
CA VAL A 54 8.91 12.92 0.54
C VAL A 54 7.78 13.50 -0.29
N ALA A 55 6.72 13.97 0.37
CA ALA A 55 5.62 14.63 -0.31
C ALA A 55 5.57 16.11 0.07
N THR A 56 5.29 16.99 -0.90
CA THR A 56 5.06 18.42 -0.65
C THR A 56 3.56 18.67 -0.61
N ILE A 57 3.00 18.80 0.60
CA ILE A 57 1.57 18.87 0.82
C ILE A 57 1.06 20.29 0.64
N GLY A 58 0.26 20.51 -0.43
CA GLY A 58 -0.37 21.79 -0.74
C GLY A 58 0.62 22.96 -0.84
N ASP A 59 1.85 22.69 -1.31
CA ASP A 59 2.95 23.67 -1.40
C ASP A 59 3.33 24.36 -0.07
N MET A 60 2.96 23.75 1.06
CA MET A 60 3.17 24.35 2.39
C MET A 60 4.17 23.58 3.26
N VAL A 61 4.01 22.25 3.35
CA VAL A 61 4.79 21.42 4.27
C VAL A 61 5.31 20.19 3.56
N GLN A 62 6.58 19.87 3.77
CA GLN A 62 7.13 18.58 3.36
C GLN A 62 6.90 17.52 4.42
N THR A 63 6.43 16.35 4.01
CA THR A 63 6.34 15.17 4.88
C THR A 63 7.46 14.20 4.57
N ASP A 64 7.87 13.41 5.58
CA ASP A 64 8.88 12.37 5.46
C ASP A 64 8.25 11.04 5.89
N THR A 65 8.12 10.10 4.96
CA THR A 65 7.63 8.74 5.20
C THR A 65 8.74 7.76 4.85
N ASN A 66 9.20 6.99 5.83
CA ASN A 66 10.18 5.92 5.61
C ASN A 66 9.56 4.59 6.01
N ASN A 67 9.32 3.72 5.04
CA ASN A 67 8.69 2.43 5.30
C ASN A 67 9.42 1.27 4.63
N VAL A 68 9.31 0.08 5.20
CA VAL A 68 9.66 -1.19 4.54
C VAL A 68 8.37 -1.91 4.16
N ALA A 69 8.25 -2.26 2.88
CA ALA A 69 7.20 -3.08 2.33
C ALA A 69 7.68 -4.53 2.15
N PHE A 70 6.83 -5.46 2.52
CA PHE A 70 6.97 -6.90 2.36
C PHE A 70 5.75 -7.42 1.59
N ALA A 71 5.96 -8.42 0.74
CA ALA A 71 4.90 -9.08 0.01
C ALA A 71 5.16 -10.58 -0.05
N GLU A 72 4.11 -11.36 0.15
CA GLU A 72 4.16 -12.81 0.10
C GLU A 72 2.91 -13.34 -0.60
N TYR A 73 3.10 -14.24 -1.55
CA TYR A 73 2.04 -15.03 -2.14
C TYR A 73 2.25 -16.49 -1.76
N ARG A 74 1.21 -17.10 -1.18
CA ARG A 74 1.19 -18.52 -0.82
C ARG A 74 0.13 -19.22 -1.68
N PRO A 75 0.52 -20.17 -2.54
CA PRO A 75 -0.44 -20.96 -3.29
C PRO A 75 -1.27 -21.85 -2.35
N ALA A 76 -2.43 -22.33 -2.81
CA ALA A 76 -3.17 -23.36 -2.10
C ALA A 76 -2.32 -24.63 -1.95
N GLY A 77 -2.45 -25.30 -0.80
CA GLY A 77 -1.75 -26.56 -0.55
C GLY A 77 -2.38 -27.74 -1.32
N PRO A 78 -1.81 -28.94 -1.19
CA PRO A 78 -2.35 -30.15 -1.80
C PRO A 78 -3.82 -30.39 -1.39
N PRO A 79 -4.62 -31.06 -2.23
CA PRO A 79 -6.00 -31.42 -1.88
C PRO A 79 -6.08 -32.11 -0.51
N GLY A 80 -6.95 -31.61 0.37
CA GLY A 80 -7.15 -32.15 1.72
C GLY A 80 -6.24 -31.56 2.81
N SER A 81 -5.29 -30.70 2.48
CA SER A 81 -4.42 -30.02 3.47
C SER A 81 -5.14 -28.96 4.30
N GLY A 82 -6.21 -28.37 3.78
CA GLY A 82 -6.88 -27.21 4.38
C GLY A 82 -6.12 -25.88 4.20
N GLU A 83 -5.00 -25.89 3.46
CA GLU A 83 -4.23 -24.68 3.17
C GLU A 83 -4.85 -23.94 1.98
N HIS A 84 -5.31 -22.72 2.22
CA HIS A 84 -5.95 -21.88 1.21
C HIS A 84 -4.95 -20.93 0.56
N GLU A 85 -5.19 -20.59 -0.71
CA GLU A 85 -4.43 -19.57 -1.43
C GLU A 85 -4.54 -18.21 -0.70
N LEU A 86 -3.41 -17.54 -0.53
CA LEU A 86 -3.29 -16.33 0.27
C LEU A 86 -2.29 -15.36 -0.34
N GLY A 87 -2.69 -14.09 -0.41
CA GLY A 87 -1.83 -12.97 -0.72
C GLY A 87 -1.69 -12.05 0.48
N LEU A 88 -0.46 -11.66 0.82
CA LEU A 88 -0.18 -10.72 1.90
C LEU A 88 0.77 -9.63 1.43
N MET A 89 0.46 -8.40 1.81
CA MET A 89 1.36 -7.25 1.71
C MET A 89 1.35 -6.51 3.03
N ILE A 90 2.53 -6.23 3.56
CA ILE A 90 2.72 -5.52 4.83
C ILE A 90 3.65 -4.35 4.55
N CYS A 91 3.35 -3.19 5.10
CA CYS A 91 4.21 -2.04 5.10
C CYS A 91 4.30 -1.55 6.54
N ASP A 92 5.51 -1.25 7.02
CA ASP A 92 5.70 -0.68 8.35
C ASP A 92 6.78 0.40 8.36
N ALA A 93 6.69 1.31 9.32
CA ALA A 93 7.60 2.45 9.38
C ALA A 93 8.97 2.05 9.93
N VAL A 94 10.03 2.64 9.35
CA VAL A 94 11.39 2.56 9.88
C VAL A 94 11.56 3.63 10.94
N ASP A 95 11.95 3.23 12.16
CA ASP A 95 12.08 4.19 13.26
C ASP A 95 13.39 4.99 13.19
N GLU A 96 14.49 4.30 12.92
CA GLU A 96 15.84 4.85 12.84
C GLU A 96 16.53 4.36 11.56
N ASP A 97 17.15 5.29 10.85
CA ASP A 97 17.83 5.04 9.57
C ASP A 97 19.07 5.92 9.52
N GLU A 98 20.23 5.31 9.79
CA GLU A 98 21.52 6.03 9.83
C GLU A 98 21.96 6.49 8.43
N LEU A 99 21.56 5.77 7.38
CA LEU A 99 21.90 6.11 6.00
C LEU A 99 21.07 7.30 5.52
N PHE A 100 19.80 7.38 5.94
CA PHE A 100 18.89 8.46 5.62
C PHE A 100 18.23 9.05 6.88
N PRO A 101 18.96 9.85 7.68
CA PRO A 101 18.42 10.37 8.93
C PRO A 101 17.22 11.30 8.68
N TYR A 102 16.22 11.19 9.55
CA TYR A 102 15.06 12.09 9.54
C TYR A 102 15.49 13.55 9.75
N ARG A 103 14.81 14.47 9.04
CA ARG A 103 15.10 15.93 9.05
C ARG A 103 13.98 16.73 9.74
N PRO A 104 13.91 16.75 11.09
CA PRO A 104 12.79 17.33 11.84
C PRO A 104 12.59 18.84 11.64
N GLN A 105 13.64 19.58 11.28
CA GLN A 105 13.57 21.03 11.07
C GLN A 105 12.91 21.41 9.74
N THR A 106 12.90 20.49 8.78
CA THR A 106 12.42 20.78 7.41
C THR A 106 11.24 19.91 6.99
N ARG A 107 11.01 18.79 7.67
CA ARG A 107 9.96 17.82 7.32
C ARG A 107 9.18 17.35 8.52
N VAL A 108 7.93 16.99 8.29
CA VAL A 108 7.05 16.36 9.28
C VAL A 108 7.06 14.86 9.06
N ARG A 109 7.52 14.10 10.06
CA ARG A 109 7.53 12.64 9.99
C ARG A 109 6.12 12.05 10.02
N GLN A 110 5.88 11.11 9.12
CA GLN A 110 4.70 10.29 9.02
C GLN A 110 5.10 8.82 9.11
N ASP A 111 4.49 8.09 10.05
CA ASP A 111 4.65 6.65 10.13
C ASP A 111 3.36 5.99 9.64
N MET A 112 3.50 5.09 8.67
CA MET A 112 2.40 4.31 8.14
C MET A 112 2.67 2.83 8.37
N THR A 113 1.76 2.19 9.09
CA THR A 113 1.65 0.73 9.12
C THR A 113 0.44 0.34 8.28
N GLN A 114 0.60 -0.57 7.34
CA GLN A 114 -0.49 -1.10 6.52
C GLN A 114 -0.35 -2.60 6.32
N ILE A 115 -1.47 -3.32 6.42
CA ILE A 115 -1.57 -4.74 6.12
C ILE A 115 -2.68 -4.91 5.09
N THR A 116 -2.39 -5.59 4.00
CA THR A 116 -3.35 -5.95 2.95
C THR A 116 -3.32 -7.45 2.74
N MET A 117 -4.47 -8.08 2.83
CA MET A 117 -4.67 -9.51 2.65
C MET A 117 -5.65 -9.77 1.51
N ILE A 118 -5.29 -10.66 0.60
CA ILE A 118 -6.14 -11.15 -0.48
C ILE A 118 -6.35 -12.63 -0.26
N ALA A 119 -7.60 -13.06 -0.09
CA ALA A 119 -7.92 -14.47 0.16
C ALA A 119 -9.29 -14.83 -0.43
N THR A 120 -9.48 -16.11 -0.72
CA THR A 120 -10.78 -16.63 -1.09
C THR A 120 -11.63 -16.84 0.17
N HIS A 121 -12.80 -16.20 0.18
CA HIS A 121 -13.79 -16.36 1.23
C HIS A 121 -14.91 -17.26 0.73
N HIS A 122 -15.12 -18.37 1.43
CA HIS A 122 -16.22 -19.30 1.19
C HIS A 122 -17.39 -18.94 2.12
N THR A 123 -18.46 -18.36 1.58
CA THR A 123 -19.72 -18.29 2.32
C THR A 123 -20.40 -19.65 2.20
N GLY A 124 -20.82 -20.28 3.30
CA GLY A 124 -21.29 -21.68 3.32
C GLY A 124 -22.48 -22.03 2.41
N THR A 125 -23.06 -21.05 1.70
CA THR A 125 -24.18 -21.22 0.77
C THR A 125 -23.95 -20.54 -0.59
N GLY A 126 -22.81 -19.87 -0.81
CA GLY A 126 -22.54 -19.06 -2.00
C GLY A 126 -21.31 -19.49 -2.78
N GLU A 127 -21.16 -18.92 -3.98
CA GLU A 127 -19.93 -19.08 -4.76
C GLU A 127 -18.73 -18.47 -4.01
N PRO A 128 -17.57 -19.15 -4.01
CA PRO A 128 -16.35 -18.61 -3.43
C PRO A 128 -16.03 -17.24 -4.03
N MET A 129 -15.68 -16.27 -3.19
CA MET A 129 -15.33 -14.93 -3.65
C MET A 129 -13.96 -14.50 -3.14
N ILE A 130 -13.17 -13.87 -3.99
CA ILE A 130 -11.92 -13.25 -3.54
C ILE A 130 -12.26 -11.95 -2.81
N VAL A 131 -11.66 -11.79 -1.64
CA VAL A 131 -11.85 -10.64 -0.76
C VAL A 131 -10.50 -9.98 -0.49
N MET A 132 -10.46 -8.67 -0.66
CA MET A 132 -9.38 -7.82 -0.16
C MET A 132 -9.74 -7.29 1.22
N THR A 133 -8.90 -7.56 2.21
CA THR A 133 -9.02 -7.03 3.57
C THR A 133 -7.81 -6.15 3.85
N ARG A 134 -8.04 -4.93 4.35
CA ARG A 134 -6.97 -3.98 4.63
C ARG A 134 -7.10 -3.43 6.04
N TRP A 135 -5.96 -3.20 6.69
CA TRP A 135 -5.81 -2.49 7.95
C TRP A 135 -4.71 -1.46 7.79
N TRP A 136 -4.88 -0.28 8.36
CA TRP A 136 -3.85 0.75 8.30
C TRP A 136 -3.90 1.66 9.52
N CYS A 137 -2.75 2.25 9.84
CA CYS A 137 -2.60 3.25 10.89
C CYS A 137 -1.60 4.31 10.41
N LEU A 138 -2.06 5.55 10.31
CA LEU A 138 -1.20 6.70 10.08
C LEU A 138 -0.94 7.41 11.41
N ARG A 139 0.34 7.67 11.71
CA ARG A 139 0.76 8.54 12.80
C ARG A 139 1.54 9.72 12.25
N ILE A 140 1.01 10.93 12.43
CA ILE A 140 1.75 12.17 12.20
C ILE A 140 2.53 12.45 13.49
N ARG A 141 3.86 12.46 13.43
CA ARG A 141 4.70 12.67 14.60
C ARG A 141 4.71 14.15 14.98
N LYS A 142 4.90 14.40 16.28
CA LYS A 142 5.10 15.76 16.78
C LYS A 142 6.31 16.38 16.08
N SER A 143 6.15 17.60 15.61
CA SER A 143 7.18 18.37 14.93
C SER A 143 7.15 19.81 15.45
N ASP A 144 8.29 20.50 15.35
CA ASP A 144 8.39 21.94 15.60
C ASP A 144 7.88 22.76 14.41
N ILE A 145 7.65 22.10 13.26
CA ILE A 145 7.01 22.69 12.09
C ILE A 145 5.51 22.84 12.38
N TYR A 146 5.00 24.05 12.17
CA TYR A 146 3.57 24.29 12.27
C TYR A 146 2.81 23.55 11.16
N VAL A 147 1.99 22.58 11.55
CA VAL A 147 1.11 21.85 10.64
C VAL A 147 -0.30 22.36 10.84
N SER A 148 -0.81 23.13 9.88
CA SER A 148 -2.17 23.67 9.97
C SER A 148 -3.22 22.55 9.90
N PRO A 149 -4.42 22.74 10.47
CA PRO A 149 -5.50 21.76 10.37
C PRO A 149 -5.83 21.35 8.93
N PHE A 150 -5.73 22.30 7.98
CA PHE A 150 -5.89 22.03 6.55
C PHE A 150 -4.86 21.02 6.02
N VAL A 151 -3.58 21.17 6.38
CA VAL A 151 -2.52 20.23 5.98
C VAL A 151 -2.78 18.84 6.58
N VAL A 152 -3.19 18.77 7.85
CA VAL A 152 -3.55 17.50 8.51
C VAL A 152 -4.71 16.81 7.80
N GLU A 153 -5.75 17.57 7.43
CA GLU A 153 -6.90 17.04 6.70
C GLU A 153 -6.48 16.54 5.32
N ARG A 154 -5.64 17.29 4.60
CA ARG A 154 -5.12 16.89 3.29
C ARG A 154 -4.31 15.60 3.35
N ILE A 155 -3.45 15.45 4.36
CA ILE A 155 -2.72 14.22 4.65
C ILE A 155 -3.68 13.04 4.85
N ARG A 156 -4.69 13.20 5.73
CA ARG A 156 -5.66 12.14 6.05
C ARG A 156 -6.44 11.71 4.81
N ASN A 157 -6.94 12.69 4.06
CA ASN A 157 -7.67 12.44 2.82
C ASN A 157 -6.77 11.80 1.75
N GLY A 158 -5.48 12.13 1.74
CA GLY A 158 -4.49 11.50 0.88
C GLY A 158 -4.42 9.99 1.10
N VAL A 159 -4.32 9.54 2.35
CA VAL A 159 -4.29 8.11 2.69
C VAL A 159 -5.54 7.39 2.19
N GLU A 160 -6.72 7.97 2.38
CA GLU A 160 -7.98 7.36 1.91
C GLU A 160 -8.01 7.24 0.38
N LYS A 161 -7.62 8.30 -0.34
CA LYS A 161 -7.56 8.27 -1.81
C LYS A 161 -6.62 7.18 -2.32
N VAL A 162 -5.47 7.02 -1.68
CA VAL A 162 -4.48 5.98 -2.02
C VAL A 162 -5.03 4.59 -1.76
N GLY A 163 -5.74 4.41 -0.65
CA GLY A 163 -6.49 3.19 -0.38
C GLY A 163 -7.51 2.87 -1.47
N GLU A 164 -8.26 3.86 -1.95
CA GLU A 164 -9.21 3.67 -3.07
C GLU A 164 -8.50 3.34 -4.39
N ALA A 165 -7.35 3.94 -4.66
CA ALA A 165 -6.54 3.60 -5.83
C ALA A 165 -5.98 2.16 -5.78
N MET A 166 -5.57 1.69 -4.60
CA MET A 166 -5.20 0.28 -4.39
C MET A 166 -6.38 -0.65 -4.67
N LEU A 167 -7.56 -0.34 -4.14
CA LEU A 167 -8.77 -1.13 -4.40
C LEU A 167 -9.12 -1.14 -5.90
N ALA A 168 -9.04 0.01 -6.56
CA ALA A 168 -9.30 0.12 -7.99
C ALA A 168 -8.32 -0.73 -8.80
N THR A 169 -7.05 -0.77 -8.39
CA THR A 169 -6.04 -1.65 -8.99
C THR A 169 -6.39 -3.12 -8.82
N ALA A 170 -6.77 -3.54 -7.60
CA ALA A 170 -7.22 -4.91 -7.34
C ALA A 170 -8.44 -5.30 -8.19
N ARG A 171 -9.43 -4.40 -8.33
CA ARG A 171 -10.62 -4.62 -9.16
C ARG A 171 -10.29 -4.75 -10.65
N ARG A 172 -9.35 -3.95 -11.17
CA ARG A 172 -8.90 -4.05 -12.56
C ARG A 172 -8.21 -5.38 -12.82
N ALA A 173 -7.33 -5.81 -11.92
CA ALA A 173 -6.64 -7.10 -12.02
C ALA A 173 -7.63 -8.27 -11.98
N ALA A 174 -8.63 -8.19 -11.09
CA ALA A 174 -9.73 -9.14 -11.02
C ALA A 174 -10.49 -9.26 -12.35
N ALA A 175 -10.80 -8.13 -13.00
CA ALA A 175 -11.51 -8.12 -14.27
C ALA A 175 -10.65 -8.63 -15.44
N ALA A 176 -9.35 -8.31 -15.49
CA ALA A 176 -8.46 -8.73 -16.59
C ALA A 176 -8.24 -10.26 -16.62
N GLY A 177 -8.22 -10.92 -15.45
CA GLY A 177 -8.18 -12.38 -15.37
C GLY A 177 -9.48 -13.09 -15.79
N SER A 178 -10.56 -12.36 -16.05
CA SER A 178 -11.84 -12.94 -16.48
C SER A 178 -11.98 -13.08 -18.00
N THR A 179 -11.16 -12.37 -18.79
CA THR A 179 -11.27 -12.27 -20.25
C THR A 179 -10.42 -13.27 -21.02
N SER A 180 -9.63 -14.09 -20.32
CA SER A 180 -8.70 -15.08 -20.91
C SER A 180 -9.24 -16.51 -20.90
N MET A 181 -10.56 -16.70 -21.00
CA MET A 181 -11.24 -17.99 -21.05
C MET A 181 -12.30 -17.99 -22.15
#